data_AF-A0A536LTH8-F1
#
_entry.id   AF-A0A536LTH8-F1
#
_cell.length_a   1.000
_cell.length_b   1.000
_cell.length_c   1.000
_cell.angle_alpha   90.00
_cell.angle_beta   90.00
_cell.angle_gamma   90.00
#
_symmetry.space_group_name_H-M   'P 1'
#
loop_
_entity.id
_entity.type
_entity.pdbx_description
1 polymer ?
#
loop_
_entity_poly.entity_id
_entity_poly.type
_entity_poly.pdbx_seq_one_letter_code
_entity_poly.pdbx_strand_id
1 'polypeptide(L)'
;MTTSRTPRAKRLSKTRLDRLVEEAIVDCYNESEQVVGLYTMIENNLALPFETMVLGVPIAVERVDLTRREEIVAVCRRAGVRQTVPILDLPLPSRRPAGAEWIDAYRHWVGGR
;
A
#
# COMPACT_ATOMS: atom_id res chain seq x y z
N MET A 1 -28.19 -14.21 14.72
CA MET A 1 -26.96 -13.99 13.94
C MET A 1 -26.51 -12.56 14.20
N THR A 2 -25.53 -12.37 15.07
CA THR A 2 -25.03 -11.06 15.51
C THR A 2 -24.13 -10.49 14.43
N THR A 3 -24.61 -9.47 13.71
CA THR A 3 -23.77 -8.67 12.80
C THR A 3 -22.78 -7.85 13.62
N SER A 4 -21.55 -8.35 13.75
CA SER A 4 -20.44 -7.58 14.30
C SER A 4 -20.06 -6.48 13.32
N ARG A 5 -20.28 -5.22 13.72
CA ARG A 5 -19.91 -4.05 12.94
C ARG A 5 -18.40 -3.82 13.10
N THR A 6 -17.61 -4.22 12.11
CA THR A 6 -16.15 -4.04 12.13
C THR A 6 -15.81 -2.55 12.22
N PRO A 7 -14.93 -2.11 13.14
CA PRO A 7 -14.54 -0.71 13.23
C PRO A 7 -13.90 -0.24 11.93
N ARG A 8 -14.32 0.93 11.42
CA ARG A 8 -13.69 1.57 10.26
C ARG A 8 -12.27 1.99 10.68
N ALA A 9 -11.24 1.54 9.96
CA ALA A 9 -9.86 1.93 10.24
C ALA A 9 -9.74 3.47 10.27
N LYS A 10 -9.17 4.02 11.33
CA LYS A 10 -9.01 5.47 11.51
C LYS A 10 -8.02 5.98 10.45
N ARG A 11 -8.46 6.91 9.59
CA ARG A 11 -7.56 7.60 8.64
C ARG A 11 -6.47 8.33 9.39
N LEU A 12 -5.24 8.26 8.89
CA LEU A 12 -4.12 9.03 9.43
C LEU A 12 -4.33 10.53 9.17
N SER A 13 -3.82 11.38 10.07
CA SER A 13 -3.81 12.82 9.86
C SER A 13 -2.82 13.21 8.77
N LYS A 14 -3.06 14.34 8.10
CA LYS A 14 -2.16 14.89 7.08
C LYS A 14 -0.72 15.00 7.60
N THR A 15 -0.52 15.61 8.77
CA THR A 15 0.80 15.76 9.40
C THR A 15 1.51 14.43 9.64
N ARG A 16 0.78 13.35 9.94
CA ARG A 16 1.40 12.03 10.11
C ARG A 16 1.81 11.43 8.76
N LEU A 17 1.00 11.65 7.71
CA LEU A 17 1.35 11.22 6.36
C LEU A 17 2.54 11.99 5.82
N ASP A 18 2.60 13.31 6.03
CA ASP A 18 3.73 14.16 5.64
C ASP A 18 5.04 13.63 6.25
N ARG A 19 5.05 13.27 7.54
CA ARG A 19 6.23 12.70 8.20
C ARG A 19 6.67 11.35 7.63
N LEU A 20 5.72 10.47 7.30
CA LEU A 20 6.05 9.20 6.66
C LEU A 20 6.65 9.43 5.28
N VAL A 21 6.12 10.39 4.52
CA VAL A 21 6.68 10.77 3.23
C VAL A 21 8.10 11.33 3.39
N GLU A 22 8.30 12.30 4.29
CA GLU A 22 9.62 12.88 4.61
C GLU A 22 10.65 11.80 4.98
N GLU A 23 10.26 10.82 5.80
CA GLU A 23 11.10 9.68 6.15
C GLU A 23 11.44 8.82 4.92
N ALA A 24 10.45 8.52 4.08
CA ALA A 24 10.64 7.67 2.91
C ALA A 24 11.48 8.32 1.81
N ILE A 25 11.50 9.64 1.71
CA ILE A 25 12.18 10.39 0.65
C ILE A 25 13.45 11.11 1.12
N VAL A 26 13.95 10.75 2.31
CA VAL A 26 15.22 11.28 2.80
C VAL A 26 16.32 11.02 1.76
N ASP A 27 17.11 12.04 1.48
CA ASP A 27 18.20 12.03 0.49
C ASP A 27 17.79 11.69 -0.96
N CYS A 28 16.52 11.88 -1.33
CA CYS A 28 16.07 11.79 -2.72
C CYS A 28 16.20 13.16 -3.42
N TYR A 29 16.85 13.17 -4.58
CA TYR A 29 17.09 14.34 -5.42
C TYR A 29 16.08 14.48 -6.56
N ASN A 30 15.41 13.39 -6.95
CA ASN A 30 14.43 13.41 -8.04
C ASN A 30 13.21 12.51 -7.74
N GLU A 31 12.19 12.61 -8.58
CA GLU A 31 10.94 11.87 -8.42
C GLU A 31 11.12 10.34 -8.44
N SER A 32 11.97 9.83 -9.33
CA SER A 32 12.26 8.39 -9.43
C SER A 32 12.82 7.86 -8.11
N GLU A 33 13.79 8.57 -7.52
CA GLU A 33 14.36 8.23 -6.21
C GLU A 33 13.30 8.28 -5.11
N GLN A 34 12.40 9.27 -5.13
CA GLN A 34 11.30 9.35 -4.16
C GLN A 34 10.35 8.15 -4.28
N VAL A 35 10.04 7.69 -5.50
CA VAL A 35 9.25 6.47 -5.71
C VAL A 35 9.98 5.25 -5.13
N VAL A 36 11.29 5.12 -5.38
CA VAL A 36 12.09 4.00 -4.85
C VAL A 36 12.14 4.04 -3.31
N GLY A 37 12.28 5.21 -2.71
CA GLY A 37 12.23 5.39 -1.25
C GLY A 37 10.89 4.95 -0.66
N LEU A 38 9.79 5.42 -1.23
CA LEU A 38 8.43 4.99 -0.83
C LEU A 38 8.19 3.50 -1.06
N TYR A 39 8.65 2.94 -2.17
CA TYR A 39 8.61 1.50 -2.45
C TYR A 39 9.35 0.70 -1.37
N THR A 40 10.56 1.12 -1.02
CA THR A 40 11.41 0.46 -0.03
C THR A 40 10.74 0.45 1.35
N MET A 41 10.10 1.55 1.75
CA MET A 41 9.37 1.61 3.01
C MET A 41 8.14 0.69 3.02
N ILE A 42 7.42 0.57 1.90
CA ILE A 42 6.31 -0.39 1.78
C ILE A 42 6.83 -1.82 1.83
N GLU A 43 7.84 -2.16 1.03
CA GLU A 43 8.42 -3.52 0.94
C GLU A 43 8.92 -4.02 2.29
N ASN A 44 9.63 -3.18 3.05
CA ASN A 44 10.25 -3.59 4.31
C ASN A 44 9.28 -3.68 5.49
N ASN A 45 8.17 -2.93 5.47
CA ASN A 45 7.30 -2.78 6.64
C ASN A 45 5.92 -3.42 6.48
N LEU A 46 5.45 -3.59 5.24
CA LEU A 46 4.12 -4.15 4.99
C LEU A 46 4.10 -5.64 5.36
N ALA A 47 3.30 -5.98 6.37
CA ALA A 47 3.08 -7.36 6.74
C ALA A 47 2.35 -8.11 5.61
N LEU A 48 3.01 -9.16 5.11
CA LEU A 48 2.56 -10.01 4.02
C LEU A 48 2.64 -11.49 4.43
N PRO A 49 1.79 -12.37 3.87
CA PRO A 49 0.66 -12.05 3.01
C PRO A 49 -0.54 -11.51 3.79
N PHE A 50 -1.44 -10.79 3.11
CA PHE A 50 -2.77 -10.47 3.65
C PHE A 50 -3.85 -10.58 2.57
N GLU A 51 -5.11 -10.76 3.00
CA GLU A 51 -6.25 -10.85 2.08
C GLU A 51 -6.97 -9.52 1.93
N THR A 52 -7.45 -9.24 0.72
CA THR A 52 -8.32 -8.10 0.42
C THR A 52 -9.31 -8.43 -0.69
N MET A 53 -10.22 -7.49 -1.00
CA MET A 53 -11.29 -7.65 -2.00
C MET A 53 -11.09 -6.69 -3.16
N VAL A 54 -10.74 -7.18 -4.35
CA VAL A 54 -10.68 -6.36 -5.58
C VAL A 54 -11.94 -6.63 -6.40
N LEU A 55 -12.74 -5.58 -6.66
CA LEU A 55 -14.01 -5.69 -7.39
C LEU A 55 -14.96 -6.78 -6.83
N GLY A 56 -14.97 -6.94 -5.50
CA GLY A 56 -15.79 -7.95 -4.80
C GLY A 56 -15.20 -9.37 -4.80
N VAL A 57 -13.99 -9.55 -5.35
CA VAL A 57 -13.32 -10.84 -5.43
C VAL A 57 -12.18 -10.92 -4.40
N PRO A 58 -12.16 -11.95 -3.53
CA PRO A 58 -11.08 -12.12 -2.57
C PRO A 58 -9.78 -12.50 -3.29
N ILE A 59 -8.70 -11.83 -2.89
CA ILE A 59 -7.34 -12.04 -3.40
C ILE A 59 -6.35 -12.02 -2.23
N ALA A 60 -5.26 -12.79 -2.35
CA ALA A 60 -4.14 -12.71 -1.42
C ALA A 60 -3.05 -11.81 -2.00
N VAL A 61 -2.62 -10.79 -1.25
CA VAL A 61 -1.44 -9.98 -1.59
C VAL A 61 -0.21 -10.69 -1.04
N GLU A 62 0.70 -11.12 -1.92
CA GLU A 62 1.87 -11.91 -1.54
C GLU A 62 3.13 -11.07 -1.38
N ARG A 63 3.29 -10.05 -2.22
CA ARG A 63 4.39 -9.08 -2.18
C ARG A 63 3.99 -7.77 -2.86
N VAL A 64 4.87 -6.80 -2.76
CA VAL A 64 4.90 -5.62 -3.63
C VAL A 64 6.10 -5.72 -4.56
N ASP A 65 6.01 -5.13 -5.74
CA ASP A 65 7.12 -5.01 -6.70
C ASP A 65 7.12 -3.58 -7.27
N LEU A 66 8.28 -3.14 -7.78
CA LEU A 66 8.42 -1.93 -8.58
C LEU A 66 8.60 -2.31 -10.05
N THR A 67 7.75 -1.79 -10.93
CA THR A 67 7.85 -2.08 -12.37
C THR A 67 8.98 -1.27 -13.02
N ARG A 68 9.33 -1.61 -14.27
CA ARG A 68 10.28 -0.82 -15.09
C ARG A 68 9.81 0.61 -15.39
N ARG A 69 8.53 0.91 -15.16
CA ARG A 69 7.96 2.24 -15.30
C ARG A 69 7.83 2.97 -13.96
N GLU A 70 8.50 2.48 -12.93
CA GLU A 70 8.47 3.05 -11.57
C GLU A 70 7.06 3.09 -10.99
N GLU A 71 6.23 2.11 -11.36
CA GLU A 71 4.91 1.93 -10.75
C GLU A 71 5.03 0.87 -9.65
N ILE A 72 4.59 1.22 -8.44
CA ILE A 72 4.49 0.26 -7.34
C ILE A 72 3.22 -0.57 -7.54
N VAL A 73 3.40 -1.90 -7.59
CA VAL A 73 2.30 -2.85 -7.78
C VAL A 73 2.27 -3.87 -6.65
N ALA A 74 1.07 -4.28 -6.27
CA ALA A 74 0.86 -5.45 -5.43
C ALA A 74 0.80 -6.70 -6.32
N VAL A 75 1.58 -7.72 -5.98
CA VAL A 75 1.49 -9.04 -6.61
C VAL A 75 0.49 -9.87 -5.84
N CYS A 76 -0.62 -10.18 -6.49
CA CYS A 76 -1.76 -10.84 -5.89
C CYS A 76 -1.92 -12.26 -6.47
N ARG A 77 -2.26 -13.23 -5.61
CA ARG A 77 -2.63 -14.58 -6.03
C ARG A 77 -4.13 -14.82 -5.87
N ARG A 78 -4.72 -15.45 -6.88
CA ARG A 78 -6.08 -15.98 -6.86
C ARG A 78 -6.16 -17.26 -7.66
N ALA A 79 -6.76 -18.30 -7.09
CA ALA A 79 -7.00 -19.58 -7.78
C ALA A 79 -5.75 -20.13 -8.52
N GLY A 80 -4.56 -20.00 -7.91
CA GLY A 80 -3.30 -20.45 -8.48
C GLY A 80 -2.65 -19.50 -9.51
N VAL A 81 -3.33 -18.44 -9.93
CA VAL A 81 -2.82 -17.43 -10.87
C VAL A 81 -2.29 -16.21 -10.11
N ARG A 82 -1.15 -15.67 -10.56
CA ARG A 82 -0.62 -14.39 -10.08
C ARG A 82 -0.96 -13.27 -11.04
N GLN A 83 -1.35 -12.13 -10.50
CA GLN A 83 -1.65 -10.91 -11.23
C GLN A 83 -1.16 -9.69 -10.44
N THR A 84 -0.91 -8.59 -11.12
CA THR A 84 -0.53 -7.33 -10.48
C THR A 84 -1.73 -6.40 -10.36
N VAL A 85 -1.78 -5.65 -9.27
CA VAL A 85 -2.73 -4.54 -9.06
C VAL A 85 -1.90 -3.30 -8.70
N PRO A 86 -2.09 -2.14 -9.36
CA PRO A 86 -1.44 -0.91 -8.93
C PRO A 86 -1.68 -0.65 -7.45
N ILE A 87 -0.65 -0.28 -6.69
CA ILE A 87 -0.79 -0.12 -5.23
C ILE A 87 -1.80 0.99 -4.88
N LEU A 88 -1.92 1.99 -5.77
CA LEU A 88 -2.91 3.06 -5.64
C LEU A 88 -4.33 2.51 -5.67
N ASP A 89 -4.58 1.51 -6.52
CA ASP A 89 -5.88 0.86 -6.70
C ASP A 89 -6.12 -0.30 -5.73
N LEU A 90 -5.12 -0.71 -4.92
CA LEU A 90 -5.25 -1.84 -4.00
C LEU A 90 -6.15 -1.51 -2.80
N PRO A 91 -7.38 -2.03 -2.71
CA PRO A 91 -8.20 -1.82 -1.52
C PRO A 91 -7.53 -2.48 -0.32
N LEU A 92 -7.59 -1.82 0.84
CA LEU A 92 -7.09 -2.38 2.08
C LEU A 92 -8.23 -2.96 2.91
N PRO A 93 -8.03 -4.14 3.55
CA PRO A 93 -9.05 -4.74 4.40
C PRO A 93 -9.36 -3.86 5.62
N SER A 94 -10.55 -4.01 6.20
CA SER A 94 -10.96 -3.23 7.38
C SER A 94 -10.01 -3.43 8.56
N ARG A 95 -9.54 -4.67 8.77
CA ARG A 95 -8.41 -4.96 9.65
C ARG A 95 -7.13 -4.84 8.82
N ARG A 96 -6.50 -3.68 8.90
CA ARG A 96 -5.29 -3.39 8.13
C ARG A 96 -4.11 -4.27 8.58
N PRO A 97 -3.27 -4.75 7.64
CA PRO A 97 -1.99 -5.35 7.99
C PRO A 97 -1.08 -4.30 8.64
N ALA A 98 -0.11 -4.75 9.44
CA ALA A 98 0.94 -3.85 9.94
C ALA A 98 1.72 -3.26 8.75
N GLY A 99 2.17 -2.01 8.87
CA GLY A 99 2.87 -1.28 7.80
C GLY A 99 1.97 -0.75 6.69
N ALA A 100 0.65 -0.95 6.76
CA ALA A 100 -0.28 -0.41 5.76
C ALA A 100 -0.30 1.12 5.70
N GLU A 101 0.23 1.81 6.70
CA GLU A 101 0.43 3.27 6.69
C GLU A 101 1.39 3.73 5.59
N TRP A 102 2.35 2.89 5.16
CA TRP A 102 3.27 3.23 4.07
C TRP A 102 2.56 3.28 2.71
N ILE A 103 1.53 2.47 2.52
CA ILE A 103 0.63 2.58 1.36
C ILE A 103 -0.17 3.89 1.42
N ASP A 104 -0.62 4.31 2.60
CA ASP A 104 -1.30 5.61 2.74
C ASP A 104 -0.34 6.78 2.47
N ALA A 105 0.91 6.69 2.92
CA ALA A 105 1.95 7.68 2.65
C ALA A 105 2.20 7.84 1.16
N TYR A 106 2.34 6.72 0.42
CA TYR A 106 2.50 6.76 -1.04
C TYR A 106 1.28 7.39 -1.74
N ARG A 107 0.06 7.00 -1.34
CA ARG A 107 -1.17 7.63 -1.87
C ARG A 107 -1.24 9.13 -1.59
N HIS A 108 -0.82 9.54 -0.41
CA HIS A 108 -0.78 10.95 0.00
C HIS A 108 0.23 11.74 -0.83
N TRP A 109 1.44 11.19 -1.04
CA TRP A 109 2.47 11.81 -1.86
C TRP A 109 2.04 11.98 -3.33
N VAL A 110 1.40 10.96 -3.92
CA VAL A 110 0.86 11.07 -5.29
C VAL A 110 -0.26 12.11 -5.38
N GLY A 111 -1.19 12.13 -4.41
CA GLY A 111 -2.34 13.04 -4.40
C GLY A 111 -2.04 14.48 -3.95
N GLY A 112 -0.84 14.73 -3.40
CA GLY A 112 -0.35 16.04 -3.01
C GLY A 112 0.42 16.79 -4.10
N ARG A 113 0.52 16.21 -5.29
CA ARG A 113 1.05 16.86 -6.50
C ARG A 113 0.02 17.75 -7.17
#